data_AF-A0A954T9Q9-F1
#
_entry.id   AF-A0A954T9Q9-F1
#
_cell.length_a   1.000
_cell.length_b   1.000
_cell.length_c   1.000
_cell.angle_alpha   90.00
_cell.angle_beta   90.00
_cell.angle_gamma   90.00
#
_symmetry.space_group_name_H-M   'P 1'
#
loop_
_entity.id
_entity.type
_entity.pdbx_description
1 polymer ?
#
loop_
_entity_poly.entity_id
_entity_poly.type
_entity_poly.pdbx_seq_one_letter_code
_entity_poly.pdbx_strand_id
1 'polypeptide(L)'
;MNRATVIWGMLLIAGAAYLLVRVQSVGNGRVYVQRVEVQPQAAPPAEGEAPAAAPAGWVRYEPALRSSAGEEDIEVSIPRTVGVWLAALLTLCILSFLWGDNPFYKLAESVFVGASAGYAMVVGFWTGIVQNLFGKLFPELMRASFLPGQEGEGSLVYIVPLVLSVMMLMRLSPVGGWISRWPLAFFIGATAGIRLVSYFKSDFLLQIESSIVPLIVMTDGGLNWQESLKNITVTVGVLSCLVYFFFSVEHRGAAGVASRLGIWFLMITFGAGFGYTVMGRIALIAERLQFLFSDWLWLI
;
A
#
# COMPACT_ATOMS: atom_id res chain seq x y z
N MET A 1 -5.38 36.40 25.17
CA MET A 1 -5.33 35.68 23.88
C MET A 1 -4.00 36.05 23.22
N ASN A 2 -3.14 35.08 22.90
CA ASN A 2 -1.83 35.37 22.30
C ASN A 2 -2.02 36.04 20.94
N ARG A 3 -1.21 37.06 20.60
CA ARG A 3 -1.29 37.79 19.31
C ARG A 3 -1.22 36.84 18.12
N ALA A 4 -0.46 35.74 18.24
CA ALA A 4 -0.43 34.67 17.26
C ALA A 4 -1.82 34.04 17.05
N THR A 5 -2.53 33.64 18.10
CA THR A 5 -3.87 33.02 18.00
C THR A 5 -4.89 33.92 17.28
N VAL A 6 -4.77 35.24 17.43
CA VAL A 6 -5.64 36.23 16.78
C VAL A 6 -5.34 36.34 15.29
N ILE A 7 -4.07 36.39 14.90
CA ILE A 7 -3.65 36.44 13.49
C ILE A 7 -4.07 35.16 12.75
N TRP A 8 -3.94 34.01 13.40
CA TRP A 8 -4.37 32.71 12.84
C TRP A 8 -5.89 32.58 12.73
N GLY A 9 -6.64 33.07 13.72
CA GLY A 9 -8.09 33.16 13.63
C GLY A 9 -8.54 34.00 12.44
N MET A 10 -7.91 35.16 12.22
CA MET A 10 -8.20 36.01 11.06
C MET A 10 -7.84 35.35 9.73
N LEU A 11 -6.68 34.70 9.62
CA LEU A 11 -6.28 33.98 8.41
C LEU A 11 -7.22 32.81 8.09
N LEU A 12 -7.67 32.06 9.10
CA LEU A 12 -8.62 30.98 8.92
C LEU A 12 -10.00 31.48 8.49
N ILE A 13 -10.48 32.59 9.07
CA ILE A 13 -11.75 33.20 8.68
C ILE A 13 -11.66 33.74 7.24
N ALA A 14 -10.56 34.41 6.88
CA ALA A 14 -10.32 34.89 5.53
C ALA A 14 -10.20 33.74 4.52
N GLY A 15 -9.51 32.65 4.89
CA GLY A 15 -9.42 31.44 4.07
C GLY A 15 -10.78 30.75 3.89
N ALA A 16 -11.57 30.61 4.96
CA ALA A 16 -12.92 30.04 4.89
C ALA A 16 -13.85 30.91 4.03
N ALA A 17 -13.78 32.24 4.16
CA ALA A 17 -14.53 33.17 3.32
C ALA A 17 -14.12 33.07 1.85
N TYR A 18 -12.81 33.00 1.56
CA TYR A 18 -12.29 32.80 0.21
C TYR A 18 -12.80 31.48 -0.40
N LEU A 19 -12.80 30.40 0.38
CA LEU A 19 -13.33 29.10 -0.07
C LEU A 19 -14.83 29.18 -0.38
N LEU A 20 -15.63 29.81 0.48
CA LEU A 20 -17.07 29.97 0.23
C LEU A 20 -17.35 30.77 -1.06
N VAL A 21 -16.60 31.84 -1.29
CA VAL A 21 -16.70 32.64 -2.52
C VAL A 21 -16.30 31.82 -3.76
N ARG A 22 -15.22 31.02 -3.66
CA ARG A 22 -14.75 30.17 -4.77
C ARG A 22 -15.68 29.00 -5.07
N VAL A 23 -16.31 28.42 -4.06
CA VAL A 23 -17.32 27.36 -4.24
C VAL A 23 -18.52 27.88 -5.03
N GLN A 24 -18.97 29.10 -4.74
CA GLN A 24 -20.10 29.71 -5.44
C GLN A 24 -19.74 30.18 -6.86
N SER A 25 -18.51 30.66 -7.09
CA SER A 25 -18.10 31.26 -8.37
C SER A 25 -17.47 30.30 -9.37
N VAL A 26 -16.71 29.29 -8.91
CA VAL A 26 -15.92 28.39 -9.78
C VAL A 26 -16.43 26.94 -9.70
N GLY A 27 -17.25 26.59 -8.70
CA GLY A 27 -17.76 25.23 -8.51
C GLY A 27 -16.69 24.24 -8.01
N ASN A 28 -15.63 24.74 -7.38
CA ASN A 28 -14.48 23.98 -6.90
C ASN A 28 -14.86 22.76 -6.04
N GLY A 29 -14.16 21.64 -6.25
CA GLY A 29 -14.32 20.40 -5.50
C GLY A 29 -15.51 19.53 -5.91
N ARG A 30 -16.23 19.89 -6.99
CA ARG A 30 -17.30 19.05 -7.57
C ARG A 30 -16.71 17.95 -8.45
N VAL A 31 -17.11 16.71 -8.21
CA VAL A 31 -16.65 15.58 -9.04
C VAL A 31 -17.69 15.28 -10.11
N TYR A 32 -17.28 15.38 -11.37
CA TYR A 32 -18.09 15.04 -12.52
C TYR A 32 -17.92 13.56 -12.87
N VAL A 33 -19.02 12.89 -13.19
CA VAL A 33 -19.04 11.48 -13.60
C VAL A 33 -19.77 11.35 -14.93
N GLN A 34 -19.20 10.57 -15.83
CA GLN A 34 -19.88 10.18 -17.06
C GLN A 34 -20.63 8.88 -16.81
N ARG A 35 -21.88 8.80 -17.26
CA ARG A 35 -22.64 7.55 -17.28
C ARG A 35 -22.21 6.74 -18.50
N VAL A 36 -21.54 5.61 -18.25
CA VAL A 36 -21.18 4.65 -19.29
C VAL A 36 -22.05 3.41 -19.10
N GLU A 37 -22.94 3.14 -20.06
CA GLU A 37 -23.72 1.91 -20.09
C GLU A 37 -22.83 0.76 -20.57
N VAL A 38 -22.48 -0.14 -19.65
CA VAL A 38 -21.70 -1.33 -20.00
C VAL A 38 -22.67 -2.40 -20.50
N GLN A 39 -22.78 -2.54 -21.82
CA GLN A 39 -23.48 -3.66 -22.42
C GLN A 39 -22.63 -4.93 -22.24
N PRO A 40 -23.18 -6.01 -21.63
CA PRO A 40 -22.48 -7.28 -21.56
C PRO A 40 -22.20 -7.77 -22.98
N GLN A 41 -20.95 -8.16 -23.26
CA GLN A 41 -20.57 -8.73 -24.54
C GLN A 41 -21.29 -10.07 -24.72
N ALA A 42 -22.48 -10.04 -25.33
CA ALA A 42 -23.24 -11.24 -25.64
C ALA A 42 -22.55 -12.00 -26.77
N ALA A 43 -22.35 -13.32 -26.61
CA ALA A 43 -22.00 -14.18 -27.73
C ALA A 43 -23.12 -14.07 -28.79
N PRO A 44 -22.79 -13.98 -30.10
CA PRO A 44 -23.82 -13.96 -31.12
C PRO A 44 -24.68 -15.22 -31.02
N PRO A 45 -26.02 -15.12 -31.14
CA PRO A 45 -26.90 -16.27 -31.04
C PRO A 45 -26.57 -17.28 -32.14
N ALA A 46 -26.61 -18.58 -31.82
CA ALA A 46 -26.51 -19.64 -32.82
C ALA A 46 -27.74 -19.61 -33.75
N GLU A 47 -27.55 -19.94 -35.03
CA GLU A 47 -28.62 -19.89 -36.05
C GLU A 47 -29.87 -20.67 -35.61
N GLY A 48 -30.97 -19.96 -35.36
CA GLY A 48 -32.28 -20.53 -35.06
C GLY A 48 -32.82 -20.30 -33.64
N GLU A 49 -32.05 -19.69 -32.72
CA GLU A 49 -32.55 -19.32 -31.39
C GLU A 49 -33.11 -17.88 -31.36
N ALA A 50 -34.24 -17.71 -30.66
CA ALA A 50 -34.83 -16.38 -30.41
C ALA A 50 -33.82 -15.50 -29.67
N PRO A 51 -33.77 -14.17 -29.93
CA PRO A 51 -32.84 -13.29 -29.25
C PRO A 51 -33.05 -13.40 -27.73
N ALA A 52 -32.03 -13.91 -27.03
CA ALA A 52 -32.02 -13.94 -25.58
C ALA A 52 -32.27 -12.51 -25.06
N ALA A 53 -33.14 -12.37 -24.05
CA ALA A 53 -33.44 -11.07 -23.44
C ALA A 53 -32.12 -10.35 -23.14
N ALA A 54 -31.99 -9.10 -23.58
CA ALA A 54 -30.78 -8.30 -23.41
C ALA A 54 -30.35 -8.39 -21.93
N PRO A 55 -29.13 -8.89 -21.62
CA PRO A 55 -28.70 -8.99 -20.24
C PRO A 55 -28.69 -7.58 -19.66
N ALA A 56 -29.25 -7.43 -18.45
CA ALA A 56 -29.39 -6.12 -17.81
C ALA A 56 -28.03 -5.39 -17.83
N GLY A 57 -27.97 -4.32 -18.62
CA GLY A 57 -26.82 -3.43 -18.64
C GLY A 57 -26.71 -2.74 -17.28
N TRP A 58 -25.51 -2.70 -16.72
CA TRP A 58 -25.28 -1.97 -15.48
C TRP A 58 -24.58 -0.65 -15.83
N VAL A 59 -25.06 0.44 -15.22
CA VAL A 59 -24.48 1.76 -15.42
C VAL A 59 -23.21 1.87 -14.59
N ARG A 60 -22.07 2.11 -15.25
CA ARG A 60 -20.81 2.44 -14.59
C ARG A 60 -20.59 3.95 -14.65
N TYR A 61 -20.28 4.54 -13.49
CA TYR A 61 -19.92 5.96 -13.40
C TYR A 61 -18.40 6.10 -13.45
N GLU A 62 -17.88 6.57 -14.59
CA GLU A 62 -16.46 6.84 -14.77
C GLU A 62 -16.14 8.30 -14.43
N PRO A 63 -14.96 8.59 -13.82
CA PRO A 63 -14.57 9.96 -13.53
C PRO A 63 -14.39 10.75 -14.84
N ALA A 64 -15.18 11.80 -15.03
CA ALA A 64 -15.10 12.66 -16.20
C ALA A 64 -14.10 13.80 -15.98
N LEU A 65 -13.34 14.15 -17.03
CA LEU A 65 -12.44 15.29 -17.01
C LEU A 65 -13.24 16.59 -16.92
N ARG A 66 -12.72 17.56 -16.17
CA ARG A 66 -13.28 18.91 -16.00
C ARG A 66 -13.62 19.59 -17.34
N SER A 67 -12.84 19.33 -18.38
CA SER A 67 -13.03 19.92 -19.72
C SER A 67 -14.33 19.50 -20.41
N SER A 68 -14.96 18.42 -19.96
CA SER A 68 -16.22 17.91 -20.52
C SER A 68 -17.45 18.34 -19.70
N ALA A 69 -17.27 19.22 -18.71
CA ALA A 69 -18.39 19.75 -17.91
C ALA A 69 -19.36 20.55 -18.81
N GLY A 70 -20.49 19.95 -19.16
CA GLY A 70 -21.51 20.53 -20.05
C GLY A 70 -22.06 19.57 -21.12
N GLU A 71 -21.45 18.39 -21.29
CA GLU A 71 -21.97 17.31 -22.14
C GLU A 71 -23.17 16.60 -21.47
N GLU A 72 -24.19 16.19 -22.25
CA GLU A 72 -25.45 15.64 -21.73
C GLU A 72 -25.27 14.39 -20.85
N ASP A 73 -24.16 13.66 -21.02
CA ASP A 73 -23.85 12.42 -20.29
C ASP A 73 -23.06 12.62 -18.99
N ILE A 74 -22.79 13.87 -18.58
CA ILE A 74 -21.93 14.18 -17.43
C ILE A 74 -22.73 14.80 -16.28
N GLU A 75 -22.79 14.06 -15.17
CA GLU A 75 -23.51 14.45 -13.96
C GLU A 75 -22.55 14.78 -12.81
N VAL A 76 -22.98 15.65 -11.89
CA VAL A 76 -22.25 15.88 -10.64
C VAL A 76 -22.55 14.76 -9.65
N SER A 77 -21.51 14.02 -9.27
CA SER A 77 -21.63 13.01 -8.23
C SER A 77 -21.51 13.66 -6.85
N ILE A 78 -22.64 13.82 -6.15
CA ILE A 78 -22.69 14.31 -4.76
C ILE A 78 -21.82 13.45 -3.81
N PRO A 79 -21.86 12.10 -3.83
CA PRO A 79 -21.06 11.29 -2.91
C PRO A 79 -19.56 11.51 -3.06
N ARG A 80 -19.06 11.51 -4.30
CA ARG A 80 -17.64 11.79 -4.60
C ARG A 80 -17.23 13.22 -4.23
N THR A 81 -18.12 14.20 -4.47
CA THR A 81 -17.90 15.60 -4.08
C THR A 81 -17.74 15.72 -2.57
N VAL A 82 -18.65 15.15 -1.78
CA VAL A 82 -18.54 15.11 -0.32
C VAL A 82 -17.26 14.39 0.11
N GLY A 83 -16.90 13.29 -0.57
CA GLY A 83 -15.66 12.56 -0.34
C GLY A 83 -14.40 13.40 -0.53
N VAL A 84 -14.30 14.18 -1.62
CA VAL A 84 -13.16 15.09 -1.87
C VAL A 84 -13.06 16.17 -0.80
N TRP A 85 -14.20 16.77 -0.40
CA TRP A 85 -14.24 17.76 0.67
C TRP A 85 -13.81 17.18 2.02
N LEU A 86 -14.30 16.00 2.38
CA LEU A 86 -13.90 15.30 3.60
C LEU A 86 -12.41 14.97 3.58
N ALA A 87 -11.90 14.45 2.46
CA ALA A 87 -10.48 14.12 2.29
C ALA A 87 -9.58 15.36 2.36
N ALA A 88 -9.99 16.49 1.78
CA ALA A 88 -9.26 17.75 1.88
C ALA A 88 -9.21 18.26 3.32
N LEU A 89 -10.35 18.26 4.02
CA LEU A 89 -10.41 18.67 5.43
C LEU A 89 -9.54 17.78 6.33
N LEU A 90 -9.59 16.45 6.15
CA LEU A 90 -8.74 15.53 6.90
C LEU A 90 -7.25 15.72 6.58
N THR A 91 -6.91 15.99 5.31
CA THR A 91 -5.53 16.29 4.90
C THR A 91 -5.02 17.56 5.60
N LEU A 92 -5.84 18.61 5.66
CA LEU A 92 -5.52 19.83 6.40
C LEU A 92 -5.39 19.59 7.91
N CYS A 93 -6.26 18.75 8.49
CA CYS A 93 -6.17 18.37 9.91
C CYS A 93 -4.85 17.66 10.23
N ILE A 94 -4.38 16.77 9.33
CA ILE A 94 -3.08 16.10 9.48
C ILE A 94 -1.93 17.10 9.31
N LEU A 95 -1.98 17.97 8.30
CA LEU A 95 -0.98 19.01 8.08
C LEU A 95 -0.90 20.03 9.22
N SER A 96 -1.96 20.18 10.03
CA SER A 96 -1.93 21.02 11.23
C SER A 96 -0.85 20.60 12.24
N PHE A 97 -0.33 19.37 12.18
CA PHE A 97 0.81 18.95 12.99
C PHE A 97 2.04 19.84 12.80
N LEU A 98 2.23 20.42 11.60
CA LEU A 98 3.34 21.33 11.32
C LEU A 98 3.33 22.57 12.24
N TRP A 99 2.16 22.92 12.77
CA TRP A 99 1.95 24.02 13.71
C TRP A 99 2.20 23.63 15.18
N GLY A 100 2.30 22.33 15.49
CA GLY A 100 2.37 21.77 16.84
C GLY A 100 1.15 20.92 17.21
N ASP A 101 0.99 20.64 18.51
CA ASP A 101 -0.11 19.80 19.04
C ASP A 101 -1.47 20.52 18.99
N ASN A 102 -2.32 20.14 18.03
CA ASN A 102 -3.66 20.71 17.83
C ASN A 102 -4.75 19.64 18.02
N PRO A 103 -5.90 19.95 18.66
CA PRO A 103 -7.08 19.08 18.65
C PRO A 103 -7.47 18.52 17.28
N PHE A 104 -7.33 19.30 16.20
CA PHE A 104 -7.66 18.83 14.84
C PHE A 104 -6.74 17.69 14.37
N TYR A 105 -5.45 17.78 14.67
CA TYR A 105 -4.50 16.71 14.37
C TYR A 105 -4.83 15.42 15.15
N LYS A 106 -5.09 15.53 16.46
CA LYS A 106 -5.46 14.38 17.31
C LYS A 106 -6.77 13.72 16.88
N LEU A 107 -7.73 14.52 16.39
CA LEU A 107 -8.96 13.99 15.80
C LEU A 107 -8.65 13.19 14.54
N ALA A 108 -7.88 13.74 13.61
CA ALA A 108 -7.51 13.02 12.38
C ALA A 108 -6.72 11.74 12.68
N GLU A 109 -5.79 11.78 13.64
CA GLU A 109 -5.03 10.62 14.10
C GLU A 109 -5.95 9.53 14.68
N SER A 110 -6.84 9.88 15.60
CA SER A 110 -7.76 8.91 16.22
C SER A 110 -8.76 8.31 15.21
N VAL A 111 -9.26 9.11 14.27
CA VAL A 111 -10.11 8.64 13.16
C VAL A 111 -9.33 7.68 12.26
N PHE A 112 -8.10 8.01 11.89
CA PHE A 112 -7.26 7.16 11.05
C PHE A 112 -6.91 5.84 11.74
N VAL A 113 -6.49 5.87 13.00
CA VAL A 113 -6.17 4.67 13.79
C VAL A 113 -7.42 3.82 14.01
N GLY A 114 -8.56 4.43 14.33
CA GLY A 114 -9.83 3.71 14.50
C GLY A 114 -10.31 3.05 13.21
N ALA A 115 -10.30 3.77 12.09
CA ALA A 115 -10.70 3.25 10.78
C ALA A 115 -9.76 2.13 10.30
N SER A 116 -8.45 2.29 10.47
CA SER A 116 -7.47 1.25 10.09
C SER A 116 -7.60 -0.01 10.96
N ALA A 117 -7.81 0.14 12.27
CA ALA A 117 -8.07 -0.99 13.17
C ALA A 117 -9.39 -1.71 12.81
N GLY A 118 -10.46 -0.96 12.52
CA GLY A 118 -11.74 -1.51 12.08
C GLY A 118 -11.62 -2.26 10.74
N TYR A 119 -10.95 -1.66 9.76
CA TYR A 119 -10.70 -2.30 8.47
C TYR A 119 -9.88 -3.59 8.64
N ALA A 120 -8.79 -3.54 9.40
CA ALA A 120 -7.97 -4.71 9.67
C ALA A 120 -8.76 -5.83 10.38
N MET A 121 -9.66 -5.47 11.30
CA MET A 121 -10.55 -6.43 11.96
C MET A 121 -11.51 -7.09 10.96
N VAL A 122 -12.19 -6.31 10.11
CA VAL A 122 -13.14 -6.84 9.11
C VAL A 122 -12.44 -7.73 8.10
N VAL A 123 -11.30 -7.28 7.56
CA VAL A 123 -10.49 -8.06 6.63
C VAL A 123 -9.99 -9.33 7.29
N GLY A 124 -9.45 -9.25 8.51
CA GLY A 124 -8.97 -10.41 9.26
C GLY A 124 -10.08 -11.42 9.57
N PHE A 125 -11.29 -10.94 9.91
CA PHE A 125 -12.46 -11.79 10.12
C PHE A 125 -12.86 -12.53 8.83
N TRP A 126 -13.06 -11.80 7.73
CA TRP A 126 -13.51 -12.40 6.48
C TRP A 126 -12.46 -13.30 5.83
N THR A 127 -11.20 -12.86 5.79
CA THR A 127 -10.14 -13.64 5.15
C THR A 127 -9.65 -14.78 6.05
N GLY A 128 -9.41 -14.51 7.33
CA GLY A 128 -8.85 -15.48 8.27
C GLY A 128 -9.88 -16.50 8.76
N ILE A 129 -11.01 -16.03 9.28
CA ILE A 129 -12.01 -16.91 9.92
C ILE A 129 -12.98 -17.47 8.88
N VAL A 130 -13.57 -16.62 8.04
CA VAL A 130 -14.61 -17.08 7.12
C VAL A 130 -14.01 -17.87 5.95
N GLN A 131 -13.08 -17.28 5.21
CA GLN A 131 -12.50 -17.92 4.01
C GLN A 131 -11.50 -19.02 4.34
N ASN A 132 -10.47 -18.74 5.15
CA ASN A 132 -9.37 -19.69 5.38
C ASN A 132 -9.71 -20.81 6.36
N LEU A 133 -10.49 -20.53 7.41
CA LEU A 133 -10.86 -21.52 8.42
C LEU A 133 -12.16 -22.23 8.04
N PHE A 134 -13.30 -21.52 8.04
CA PHE A 134 -14.60 -22.15 7.78
C PHE A 134 -14.76 -22.61 6.34
N GLY A 135 -14.25 -21.86 5.37
CA GLY A 135 -14.31 -22.26 3.96
C GLY A 135 -13.58 -23.57 3.65
N LYS A 136 -12.55 -23.92 4.41
CA LYS A 136 -11.80 -25.18 4.23
C LYS A 136 -12.25 -26.30 5.17
N LEU A 137 -12.90 -25.95 6.28
CA LEU A 137 -13.44 -26.92 7.24
C LEU A 137 -14.83 -27.42 6.85
N PHE A 138 -15.71 -26.51 6.38
CA PHE A 138 -17.09 -26.81 5.98
C PHE A 138 -17.43 -26.17 4.61
N PRO A 139 -16.83 -26.65 3.50
CA PRO A 139 -16.99 -26.04 2.19
C PRO A 139 -18.45 -26.04 1.70
N GLU A 140 -19.22 -27.08 2.00
CA GLU A 140 -20.63 -27.18 1.57
C GLU A 140 -21.51 -26.10 2.21
N LEU A 141 -21.40 -25.89 3.52
CA LEU A 141 -22.15 -24.86 4.25
C LEU A 141 -21.73 -23.45 3.82
N MET A 142 -20.43 -23.26 3.61
CA MET A 142 -19.88 -21.97 3.20
C MET A 142 -20.27 -21.61 1.76
N ARG A 143 -20.31 -22.59 0.86
CA ARG A 143 -20.78 -22.43 -0.52
C ARG A 143 -22.25 -22.03 -0.59
N ALA A 144 -23.09 -22.62 0.26
CA ALA A 144 -24.52 -22.30 0.31
C ALA A 144 -24.81 -20.91 0.89
N SER A 145 -23.95 -20.38 1.75
CA SER A 145 -24.24 -19.16 2.52
C SER A 145 -23.45 -17.92 2.07
N PHE A 146 -22.11 -18.01 2.02
CA PHE A 146 -21.25 -16.83 1.97
C PHE A 146 -20.18 -16.85 0.85
N LEU A 147 -19.85 -18.02 0.29
CA LEU A 147 -18.76 -18.22 -0.67
C LEU A 147 -19.19 -19.11 -1.85
N PRO A 148 -20.11 -18.63 -2.73
CA PRO A 148 -20.72 -19.45 -3.79
C PRO A 148 -19.72 -20.01 -4.82
N GLY A 149 -18.52 -19.44 -4.93
CA GLY A 149 -17.45 -19.86 -5.83
C GLY A 149 -16.33 -20.68 -5.18
N GLN A 150 -16.52 -21.20 -3.96
CA GLN A 150 -15.50 -22.01 -3.30
C GLN A 150 -15.51 -23.46 -3.82
N GLU A 151 -14.38 -23.89 -4.36
CA GLU A 151 -14.14 -25.26 -4.83
C GLU A 151 -13.12 -25.94 -3.91
N GLY A 152 -13.44 -27.15 -3.43
CA GLY A 152 -12.54 -27.95 -2.61
C GLY A 152 -13.25 -28.92 -1.67
N GLU A 153 -12.58 -30.02 -1.35
CA GLU A 153 -13.03 -30.98 -0.34
C GLU A 153 -12.69 -30.48 1.07
N GLY A 154 -13.56 -30.77 2.03
CA GLY A 154 -13.38 -30.38 3.42
C GLY A 154 -12.20 -31.11 4.04
N SER A 155 -11.26 -30.38 4.64
CA SER A 155 -10.13 -30.98 5.34
C SER A 155 -10.29 -30.86 6.85
N LEU A 156 -10.34 -32.00 7.53
CA LEU A 156 -10.45 -32.06 9.00
C LEU A 156 -9.21 -31.51 9.73
N VAL A 157 -8.09 -31.30 9.02
CA VAL A 157 -6.88 -30.69 9.59
C VAL A 157 -7.14 -29.27 10.11
N TYR A 158 -8.13 -28.57 9.55
CA TYR A 158 -8.51 -27.22 9.98
C TYR A 158 -9.19 -27.16 11.35
N ILE A 159 -9.50 -28.30 11.98
CA ILE A 159 -9.93 -28.36 13.39
C ILE A 159 -8.84 -27.84 14.32
N VAL A 160 -7.56 -28.09 14.01
CA VAL A 160 -6.45 -27.61 14.84
C VAL A 160 -6.40 -26.07 14.86
N PRO A 161 -6.39 -25.37 13.71
CA PRO A 161 -6.61 -23.93 13.66
C PRO A 161 -7.88 -23.45 14.36
N LEU A 162 -9.01 -24.15 14.23
CA LEU A 162 -10.27 -23.78 14.90
C LEU A 162 -10.10 -23.73 16.42
N VAL A 163 -9.52 -24.79 17.00
CA VAL A 163 -9.27 -24.86 18.46
C VAL A 163 -8.32 -23.74 18.88
N LEU A 164 -7.24 -23.52 18.14
CA LEU A 164 -6.29 -22.42 18.44
C LEU A 164 -6.94 -21.04 18.34
N SER A 165 -7.84 -20.83 17.37
CA SER A 165 -8.61 -19.59 17.22
C SER A 165 -9.55 -19.36 18.40
N VAL A 166 -10.29 -20.39 18.83
CA VAL A 166 -11.17 -20.30 20.01
C VAL A 166 -10.37 -20.04 21.29
N MET A 167 -9.22 -20.69 21.45
CA MET A 167 -8.29 -20.44 22.57
C MET A 167 -7.77 -19.00 22.57
N MET A 168 -7.54 -18.40 21.40
CA MET A 168 -7.15 -16.99 21.26
C MET A 168 -8.24 -16.03 21.74
N LEU A 169 -9.53 -16.35 21.54
CA LEU A 169 -10.65 -15.52 21.99
C LEU A 169 -10.73 -15.40 23.53
N MET A 170 -10.20 -16.38 24.28
CA MET A 170 -10.10 -16.33 25.74
C MET A 170 -9.25 -15.16 26.24
N ARG A 171 -8.47 -14.51 25.36
CA ARG A 171 -7.75 -13.27 25.66
C ARG A 171 -8.68 -12.09 25.98
N LEU A 172 -9.90 -12.09 25.46
CA LEU A 172 -10.91 -11.06 25.75
C LEU A 172 -11.53 -11.22 27.14
N SER A 173 -11.39 -12.41 27.76
CA SER A 173 -11.88 -12.68 29.11
C SER A 173 -10.81 -12.34 30.16
N PRO A 174 -11.16 -11.64 31.24
CA PRO A 174 -10.23 -11.35 32.33
C PRO A 174 -9.78 -12.60 33.11
N VAL A 175 -10.52 -13.70 33.02
CA VAL A 175 -10.26 -14.94 33.80
C VAL A 175 -9.48 -15.99 32.99
N GLY A 176 -9.59 -15.97 31.65
CA GLY A 176 -9.09 -17.01 30.76
C GLY A 176 -7.81 -16.68 29.98
N GLY A 177 -7.20 -15.52 30.21
CA GLY A 177 -6.12 -15.01 29.35
C GLY A 177 -4.91 -15.93 29.20
N TRP A 178 -4.61 -16.80 30.17
CA TRP A 178 -3.47 -17.73 30.08
C TRP A 178 -3.63 -18.78 28.96
N ILE A 179 -4.86 -19.15 28.61
CA ILE A 179 -5.15 -20.14 27.55
C ILE A 179 -4.67 -19.63 26.19
N SER A 180 -4.80 -18.32 25.96
CA SER A 180 -4.35 -17.65 24.73
C SER A 180 -2.82 -17.66 24.53
N ARG A 181 -2.04 -17.99 25.56
CA ARG A 181 -0.57 -18.07 25.46
C ARG A 181 -0.11 -19.24 24.59
N TRP A 182 -0.87 -20.34 24.55
CA TRP A 182 -0.53 -21.51 23.74
C TRP A 182 -0.62 -21.22 22.23
N PRO A 183 -1.73 -20.68 21.69
CA PRO A 183 -1.76 -20.23 20.30
C PRO A 183 -0.70 -19.19 19.98
N LEU A 184 -0.41 -18.28 20.91
CA LEU A 184 0.61 -17.24 20.71
C LEU A 184 2.02 -17.83 20.61
N ALA A 185 2.36 -18.80 21.48
CA ALA A 185 3.64 -19.50 21.44
C ALA A 185 3.80 -20.28 20.12
N PHE A 186 2.74 -20.96 19.66
CA PHE A 186 2.72 -21.63 18.36
C PHE A 186 2.93 -20.63 17.21
N PHE A 187 2.19 -19.52 17.21
CA PHE A 187 2.29 -18.49 16.18
C PHE A 187 3.69 -17.85 16.12
N ILE A 188 4.27 -17.49 17.27
CA ILE A 188 5.62 -16.91 17.35
C ILE A 188 6.67 -17.95 16.93
N GLY A 189 6.57 -19.18 17.39
CA GLY A 189 7.51 -20.25 17.04
C GLY A 189 7.47 -20.58 15.54
N ALA A 190 6.27 -20.72 14.97
CA ALA A 190 6.10 -20.97 13.54
C ALA A 190 6.60 -19.81 12.68
N THR A 191 6.25 -18.56 13.03
CA THR A 191 6.70 -17.38 12.29
C THR A 191 8.21 -17.19 12.38
N ALA A 192 8.82 -17.38 13.55
CA ALA A 192 10.27 -17.34 13.72
C ALA A 192 10.97 -18.43 12.91
N GLY A 193 10.46 -19.66 12.92
CA GLY A 193 11.00 -20.77 12.14
C GLY A 193 10.94 -20.51 10.62
N ILE A 194 9.78 -20.07 10.12
CA ILE A 194 9.61 -19.70 8.71
C ILE A 194 10.56 -18.57 8.34
N ARG A 195 10.61 -17.49 9.14
CA ARG A 195 11.49 -16.34 8.89
C ARG A 195 12.96 -16.72 8.89
N LEU A 196 13.40 -17.58 9.80
CA LEU A 196 14.79 -18.05 9.85
C LEU A 196 15.17 -18.73 8.53
N VAL A 197 14.35 -19.67 8.06
CA VAL A 197 14.60 -20.38 6.80
C VAL A 197 14.50 -19.43 5.61
N SER A 198 13.52 -18.53 5.59
CA SER A 198 13.35 -17.53 4.53
C SER A 198 14.54 -16.58 4.44
N TYR A 199 15.02 -16.03 5.56
CA TYR A 199 16.18 -15.13 5.56
C TYR A 199 17.45 -15.87 5.17
N PHE A 200 17.65 -17.09 5.66
CA PHE A 200 18.81 -17.88 5.26
C PHE A 200 18.81 -18.19 3.76
N LYS A 201 17.65 -18.58 3.21
CA LYS A 201 17.53 -18.86 1.78
C LYS A 201 17.64 -17.59 0.94
N SER A 202 16.88 -16.55 1.25
CA SER A 202 16.77 -15.36 0.42
C SER A 202 17.95 -14.41 0.60
N ASP A 203 18.26 -14.03 1.83
CA ASP A 203 19.22 -12.96 2.09
C ASP A 203 20.66 -13.47 2.09
N PHE A 204 20.87 -14.76 2.39
CA PHE A 204 22.21 -15.35 2.39
C PHE A 204 22.47 -16.16 1.11
N LEU A 205 21.73 -17.24 0.87
CA LEU A 205 22.01 -18.12 -0.27
C LEU A 205 21.74 -17.45 -1.62
N LEU A 206 20.53 -16.94 -1.85
CA LEU A 206 20.18 -16.29 -3.12
C LEU A 206 20.97 -15.01 -3.35
N GLN A 207 21.35 -14.28 -2.29
CA GLN A 207 22.22 -13.10 -2.43
C GLN A 207 23.64 -13.49 -2.89
N ILE A 208 24.21 -14.57 -2.36
CA ILE A 208 25.50 -15.10 -2.81
C ILE A 208 25.38 -15.57 -4.27
N GLU A 209 24.35 -16.36 -4.59
CA GLU A 209 24.10 -16.83 -5.95
C GLU A 209 23.94 -15.67 -6.94
N SER A 210 23.16 -14.64 -6.58
CA SER A 210 22.96 -13.43 -7.41
C SER A 210 24.23 -12.61 -7.61
N SER A 211 25.26 -12.83 -6.79
CA SER A 211 26.56 -12.17 -6.92
C SER A 211 27.53 -12.96 -7.82
N ILE A 212 27.21 -14.22 -8.16
CA ILE A 212 27.99 -15.07 -9.07
C ILE A 212 27.45 -14.84 -10.50
N VAL A 213 27.84 -13.72 -11.09
CA VAL A 213 27.40 -13.31 -12.44
C VAL A 213 28.54 -13.42 -13.46
N PRO A 214 28.25 -13.74 -14.74
CA PRO A 214 29.25 -13.72 -15.78
C PRO A 214 29.78 -12.30 -15.98
N LEU A 215 31.10 -12.13 -15.86
CA LEU A 215 31.76 -10.82 -16.00
C LEU A 215 31.71 -10.28 -17.44
N ILE A 216 31.72 -11.19 -18.40
CA ILE A 216 31.67 -10.88 -19.83
C ILE A 216 30.41 -11.54 -20.38
N VAL A 217 29.43 -10.72 -20.78
CA VAL A 217 28.18 -11.19 -21.37
C VAL A 217 28.24 -10.99 -22.88
N MET A 218 28.08 -12.10 -23.60
CA MET A 218 27.94 -12.11 -25.05
C MET A 218 26.47 -12.35 -25.40
N THR A 219 25.90 -11.43 -26.17
CA THR A 219 24.51 -11.50 -26.65
C THR A 219 24.52 -11.24 -28.14
N ASP A 220 23.82 -12.08 -28.92
CA ASP A 220 23.68 -11.95 -30.38
C ASP A 220 25.01 -11.82 -31.16
N GLY A 221 26.00 -12.63 -30.79
CA GLY A 221 27.31 -12.67 -31.47
C GLY A 221 28.20 -11.44 -31.23
N GLY A 222 27.79 -10.54 -30.33
CA GLY A 222 28.56 -9.36 -29.92
C GLY A 222 28.73 -9.25 -28.40
N LEU A 223 29.65 -8.39 -27.96
CA LEU A 223 29.83 -8.06 -26.54
C LEU A 223 28.75 -7.08 -26.07
N ASN A 224 27.96 -7.49 -25.08
CA ASN A 224 27.05 -6.59 -24.40
C ASN A 224 27.82 -5.78 -23.34
N TRP A 225 28.31 -4.61 -23.74
CA TRP A 225 29.13 -3.75 -22.89
C TRP A 225 28.38 -3.24 -21.65
N GLN A 226 27.08 -2.94 -21.77
CA GLN A 226 26.29 -2.41 -20.66
C GLN A 226 26.14 -3.44 -19.55
N GLU A 227 25.79 -4.68 -19.92
CA GLU A 227 25.58 -5.75 -18.94
C GLU A 227 26.90 -6.23 -18.33
N SER A 228 27.95 -6.35 -19.14
CA SER A 228 29.29 -6.70 -18.66
C SER A 228 29.81 -5.67 -17.66
N LEU A 229 29.67 -4.36 -17.95
CA LEU A 229 30.09 -3.30 -17.04
C LEU A 229 29.30 -3.33 -15.72
N LYS A 230 27.99 -3.59 -15.77
CA LYS A 230 27.14 -3.75 -14.58
C LYS A 230 27.64 -4.91 -13.72
N ASN A 231 27.86 -6.08 -14.31
CA ASN A 231 28.26 -7.29 -13.60
C ASN A 231 29.66 -7.14 -12.98
N ILE A 232 30.59 -6.52 -13.70
CA ILE A 232 31.94 -6.20 -13.18
C ILE A 232 31.84 -5.22 -12.01
N THR A 233 31.04 -4.15 -12.14
CA THR A 233 30.87 -3.14 -11.08
C THR A 233 30.29 -3.75 -9.81
N VAL A 234 29.27 -4.61 -9.94
CA VAL A 234 28.68 -5.36 -8.81
C VAL A 234 29.72 -6.27 -8.17
N THR A 235 30.45 -7.06 -8.96
CA THR A 235 31.45 -8.01 -8.44
C THR A 235 32.58 -7.28 -7.70
N VAL A 236 33.13 -6.22 -8.29
CA VAL A 236 34.17 -5.40 -7.67
C VAL A 236 33.65 -4.69 -6.42
N GLY A 237 32.41 -4.18 -6.45
CA GLY A 237 31.75 -3.59 -5.29
C GLY A 237 31.63 -4.58 -4.14
N VAL A 238 31.12 -5.79 -4.39
CA VAL A 238 30.98 -6.85 -3.37
C VAL A 238 32.34 -7.23 -2.79
N LEU A 239 33.35 -7.52 -3.64
CA LEU A 239 34.68 -7.91 -3.18
C LEU A 239 35.37 -6.81 -2.37
N SER A 240 35.29 -5.55 -2.82
CA SER A 240 35.89 -4.42 -2.11
C SER A 240 35.21 -4.15 -0.75
N CYS A 241 33.88 -4.28 -0.67
CA CYS A 241 33.14 -4.19 0.59
C CYS A 241 33.50 -5.34 1.56
N LEU A 242 33.66 -6.57 1.05
CA LEU A 242 34.11 -7.70 1.88
C LEU A 242 35.51 -7.45 2.44
N VAL A 243 36.45 -6.94 1.63
CA VAL A 243 37.80 -6.58 2.10
C VAL A 243 37.77 -5.46 3.14
N TYR A 244 36.84 -4.50 3.01
CA TYR A 244 36.65 -3.45 4.03
C TYR A 244 36.21 -4.03 5.39
N PHE A 245 35.21 -4.93 5.41
CA PHE A 245 34.73 -5.55 6.66
C PHE A 245 35.60 -6.69 7.17
N PHE A 246 36.56 -7.17 6.38
CA PHE A 246 37.47 -8.23 6.80
C PHE A 246 38.57 -7.68 7.72
N PHE A 247 38.33 -7.73 9.03
CA PHE A 247 39.25 -7.20 10.05
C PHE A 247 40.49 -8.06 10.30
N SER A 248 40.58 -9.26 9.74
CA SER A 248 41.70 -10.19 9.98
C SER A 248 42.97 -9.88 9.17
N VAL A 249 42.92 -8.92 8.23
CA VAL A 249 44.08 -8.50 7.44
C VAL A 249 44.32 -7.02 7.67
N GLU A 250 45.58 -6.64 7.94
CA GLU A 250 45.96 -5.23 8.03
C GLU A 250 45.71 -4.54 6.68
N HIS A 251 44.94 -3.45 6.68
CA HIS A 251 44.60 -2.66 5.48
C HIS A 251 45.79 -1.83 4.94
N ARG A 252 46.92 -2.48 4.66
CA ARG A 252 48.12 -1.89 4.04
C ARG A 252 48.28 -2.37 2.59
N GLY A 253 48.90 -1.54 1.74
CA GLY A 253 49.13 -1.86 0.32
C GLY A 253 47.85 -2.02 -0.50
N ALA A 254 47.77 -3.08 -1.32
CA ALA A 254 46.64 -3.35 -2.22
C ALA A 254 45.31 -3.56 -1.48
N ALA A 255 45.34 -4.25 -0.33
CA ALA A 255 44.15 -4.45 0.53
C ALA A 255 43.62 -3.11 1.08
N GLY A 256 44.50 -2.15 1.37
CA GLY A 256 44.11 -0.81 1.79
C GLY A 256 43.43 0.02 0.68
N VAL A 257 43.85 -0.16 -0.60
CA VAL A 257 43.19 0.48 -1.74
C VAL A 257 41.82 -0.15 -2.01
N ALA A 258 41.73 -1.48 -2.01
CA ALA A 258 40.47 -2.20 -2.17
C ALA A 258 39.46 -1.86 -1.05
N SER A 259 39.92 -1.80 0.19
CA SER A 259 39.10 -1.37 1.34
C SER A 259 38.62 0.08 1.21
N ARG A 260 39.48 1.01 0.76
CA ARG A 260 39.05 2.38 0.45
C ARG A 260 37.97 2.42 -0.63
N LEU A 261 38.12 1.66 -1.71
CA LEU A 261 37.06 1.54 -2.72
C LEU A 261 35.75 1.02 -2.11
N GLY A 262 35.83 0.01 -1.24
CA GLY A 262 34.67 -0.50 -0.49
C GLY A 262 33.97 0.58 0.33
N ILE A 263 34.72 1.47 0.99
CA ILE A 263 34.16 2.63 1.73
C ILE A 263 33.37 3.54 0.77
N TRP A 264 33.91 3.84 -0.41
CA TRP A 264 33.20 4.66 -1.40
C TRP A 264 31.90 3.99 -1.85
N PHE A 265 31.93 2.69 -2.15
CA PHE A 265 30.73 1.93 -2.49
C PHE A 265 29.69 1.94 -1.35
N LEU A 266 30.12 1.78 -0.09
CA LEU A 266 29.23 1.86 1.08
C LEU A 266 28.64 3.26 1.25
N MET A 267 29.44 4.32 1.12
CA MET A 267 28.95 5.69 1.24
C MET A 267 27.94 6.04 0.14
N ILE A 268 28.19 5.61 -1.10
CA ILE A 268 27.26 5.83 -2.22
C ILE A 268 25.96 5.07 -1.99
N THR A 269 26.02 3.79 -1.60
CA THR A 269 24.83 2.94 -1.40
C THR A 269 24.00 3.41 -0.20
N PHE A 270 24.62 3.73 0.93
CA PHE A 270 23.91 4.30 2.08
C PHE A 270 23.35 5.69 1.76
N GLY A 271 24.10 6.53 1.02
CA GLY A 271 23.63 7.84 0.57
C GLY A 271 22.41 7.73 -0.35
N ALA A 272 22.43 6.79 -1.31
CA ALA A 272 21.31 6.51 -2.19
C ALA A 272 20.10 5.98 -1.41
N GLY A 273 20.31 5.07 -0.45
CA GLY A 273 19.25 4.56 0.43
C GLY A 273 18.59 5.65 1.26
N PHE A 274 19.39 6.54 1.87
CA PHE A 274 18.88 7.71 2.57
C PHE A 274 18.10 8.63 1.62
N GLY A 275 18.66 8.95 0.46
CA GLY A 275 18.02 9.79 -0.56
C GLY A 275 16.67 9.24 -1.02
N TYR A 276 16.56 7.93 -1.22
CA TYR A 276 15.31 7.27 -1.59
C TYR A 276 14.22 7.45 -0.52
N THR A 277 14.57 7.33 0.77
CA THR A 277 13.60 7.54 1.85
C THR A 277 13.15 9.00 1.96
N VAL A 278 14.05 9.96 1.74
CA VAL A 278 13.71 11.40 1.72
C VAL A 278 12.81 11.72 0.53
N MET A 279 13.16 11.22 -0.66
CA MET A 279 12.35 11.38 -1.87
C MET A 279 10.94 10.79 -1.67
N GLY A 280 10.83 9.60 -1.08
CA GLY A 280 9.53 8.98 -0.78
C GLY A 280 8.67 9.85 0.13
N ARG A 281 9.24 10.45 1.17
CA ARG A 281 8.51 11.35 2.08
C ARG A 281 8.08 12.65 1.40
N ILE A 282 8.95 13.25 0.59
CA ILE A 282 8.63 14.47 -0.18
C ILE A 282 7.54 14.17 -1.22
N ALA A 283 7.63 13.03 -1.91
CA ALA A 283 6.63 12.60 -2.89
C ALA A 283 5.23 12.46 -2.25
N LEU A 284 5.14 11.87 -1.05
CA LEU A 284 3.87 11.78 -0.32
C LEU A 284 3.27 13.15 0.00
N ILE A 285 4.11 14.13 0.41
CA ILE A 285 3.64 15.50 0.67
C ILE A 285 3.22 16.18 -0.63
N ALA A 286 4.02 16.02 -1.70
CA ALA A 286 3.73 16.58 -3.01
C ALA A 286 2.40 16.04 -3.57
N GLU A 287 2.13 14.75 -3.42
CA GLU A 287 0.87 14.12 -3.81
C GLU A 287 -0.32 14.72 -3.03
N ARG A 288 -0.16 14.98 -1.73
CA ARG A 288 -1.21 15.62 -0.92
C ARG A 288 -1.44 17.09 -1.30
N LEU A 289 -0.38 17.82 -1.65
CA LEU A 289 -0.50 19.19 -2.16
C LEU A 289 -1.13 19.23 -3.56
N GLN A 290 -0.77 18.28 -4.43
CA GLN A 290 -1.37 18.12 -5.74
C GLN A 290 -2.87 17.81 -5.64
N PHE A 291 -3.26 16.92 -4.74
CA PHE A 291 -4.68 16.67 -4.44
C PHE A 291 -5.41 17.93 -3.96
N LEU A 292 -4.79 18.71 -3.06
CA LEU A 292 -5.39 19.92 -2.53
C LEU A 292 -5.55 21.02 -3.60
N PHE A 293 -4.53 21.21 -4.43
CA PHE A 293 -4.50 22.29 -5.42
C PHE A 293 -5.19 21.91 -6.73
N SER A 294 -5.04 20.68 -7.20
CA SER A 294 -5.72 20.18 -8.38
C SER A 294 -7.11 19.71 -8.01
N ASP A 295 -7.29 18.51 -7.44
CA ASP A 295 -8.60 17.87 -7.28
C ASP A 295 -9.61 18.67 -6.44
N TRP A 296 -9.17 19.37 -5.40
CA TRP A 296 -10.06 20.15 -4.53
C TRP A 296 -10.23 21.62 -4.94
N LEU A 297 -9.13 22.37 -5.11
CA LEU A 297 -9.18 23.83 -5.34
C LEU A 297 -9.11 24.27 -6.82
N TRP A 298 -8.80 23.34 -7.74
CA TRP A 298 -8.62 23.62 -9.18
C TRP A 298 -7.74 24.85 -9.47
N LEU A 299 -6.64 24.99 -8.74
CA LEU A 299 -5.62 26.03 -8.92
C LEU A 299 -4.57 25.64 -9.96
N ILE A 300 -4.34 24.33 -10.13
CA ILE A 300 -3.44 23.71 -11.11
C ILE A 300 -4.17 22.58 -11.83
#